data_AF-A0AB36SXX6-F1
#
_entry.id   AF-A0AB36SXX6-F1
#
_cell.length_a   1.000
_cell.length_b   1.000
_cell.length_c   1.000
_cell.angle_alpha   90.00
_cell.angle_beta   90.00
_cell.angle_gamma   90.00
#
_symmetry.space_group_name_H-M   'P 1'
#
loop_
_entity.id
_entity.type
_entity.pdbx_description
1 polymer ?
#
loop_
_entity_poly.entity_id
_entity_poly.type
_entity_poly.pdbx_seq_one_letter_code
_entity_poly.pdbx_strand_id
1 'polypeptide(L)'
;MILENVSTIGALAFLFLMIYLASDPKDVSLLTIPAYFGGIWVTNWLTENGFQGTFIYTSWLVIYIVIMIYLFFASIRLGIRNIKNIKEKIRKRRAIKK
;
A
#
# COMPACT_ATOMS: atom_id res chain seq x y z
N MET A 1 -12.39 -6.07 -22.07
CA MET A 1 -12.19 -4.73 -21.48
C MET A 1 -12.37 -4.69 -19.96
N ILE A 2 -13.57 -4.95 -19.40
CA ILE A 2 -13.79 -4.87 -17.93
C ILE A 2 -13.11 -6.03 -17.19
N LEU A 3 -13.29 -7.27 -17.65
CA LEU A 3 -12.65 -8.47 -17.06
C LEU A 3 -11.11 -8.41 -17.11
N GLU A 4 -10.57 -7.85 -18.21
CA GLU A 4 -9.12 -7.62 -18.37
C GLU A 4 -8.62 -6.59 -17.35
N ASN A 5 -9.35 -5.49 -17.14
CA ASN A 5 -9.01 -4.47 -16.14
C ASN A 5 -9.04 -5.04 -14.71
N VAL A 6 -10.06 -5.82 -14.35
CA VAL A 6 -10.14 -6.48 -13.03
C VAL A 6 -8.97 -7.45 -12.84
N SER A 7 -8.66 -8.24 -13.86
CA SER A 7 -7.51 -9.16 -13.82
C SER A 7 -6.17 -8.42 -13.69
N THR A 8 -6.03 -7.27 -14.35
CA THR A 8 -4.82 -6.44 -14.32
C THR A 8 -4.63 -5.80 -12.95
N ILE A 9 -5.69 -5.29 -12.34
CA ILE A 9 -5.65 -4.70 -10.98
C ILE A 9 -5.31 -5.78 -9.94
N GLY A 10 -5.90 -6.97 -10.06
CA GLY A 10 -5.57 -8.12 -9.20
C GLY A 10 -4.11 -8.57 -9.36
N ALA A 11 -3.62 -8.64 -10.59
CA ALA A 11 -2.22 -8.99 -10.89
C ALA A 11 -1.24 -7.96 -10.32
N LEU A 12 -1.56 -6.66 -10.42
CA LEU A 12 -0.76 -5.59 -9.81
C LEU A 12 -0.74 -5.71 -8.28
N ALA A 13 -1.90 -5.95 -7.65
CA ALA A 13 -1.97 -6.17 -6.21
C ALA A 13 -1.06 -7.33 -5.76
N PHE A 14 -1.10 -8.45 -6.48
CA PHE A 14 -0.30 -9.62 -6.18
C PHE A 14 1.20 -9.38 -6.40
N LEU A 15 1.58 -8.71 -7.50
CA LEU A 15 2.96 -8.37 -7.79
C LEU A 15 3.56 -7.48 -6.70
N PHE A 16 2.86 -6.42 -6.28
CA PHE A 16 3.34 -5.55 -5.22
C PHE A 16 3.34 -6.22 -3.84
N LEU A 17 2.45 -7.18 -3.61
CA LEU A 17 2.47 -8.01 -2.40
C LEU A 17 3.72 -8.90 -2.38
N MET A 18 4.08 -9.51 -3.51
CA MET A 18 5.32 -10.29 -3.62
C MET A 18 6.57 -9.44 -3.41
N ILE A 19 6.59 -8.22 -3.95
CA ILE A 19 7.68 -7.26 -3.70
C ILE A 19 7.78 -6.93 -2.21
N TYR A 20 6.64 -6.72 -1.53
CA TYR A 20 6.62 -6.51 -0.09
C TYR A 20 7.16 -7.71 0.68
N LEU A 21 6.71 -8.93 0.37
CA LEU A 21 7.17 -10.15 1.03
C LEU A 21 8.67 -10.42 0.81
N ALA A 22 9.20 -10.00 -0.34
CA ALA A 22 10.63 -10.06 -0.65
C ALA A 22 11.44 -8.91 -0.03
N SER A 23 10.78 -7.92 0.57
CA SER A 23 11.42 -6.75 1.21
C SER A 23 11.51 -6.93 2.73
N ASP A 24 12.33 -6.11 3.38
CA ASP A 24 12.48 -6.14 4.84
C ASP A 24 11.11 -5.91 5.53
N PRO A 25 10.69 -6.78 6.47
CA PRO A 25 9.35 -6.73 7.09
C PRO A 25 9.11 -5.48 7.94
N LYS A 26 10.16 -4.68 8.17
CA LYS A 26 10.10 -3.42 8.92
C LYS A 26 9.42 -2.29 8.13
N ASP A 27 9.25 -2.43 6.82
CA ASP A 27 8.69 -1.38 5.98
C ASP A 27 7.22 -1.65 5.66
N VAL A 28 6.38 -1.55 6.70
CA VAL A 28 4.91 -1.65 6.64
C VAL A 28 4.31 -0.67 5.62
N SER A 29 5.01 0.41 5.26
CA SER A 29 4.59 1.33 4.19
C SER A 29 4.56 0.72 2.79
N LEU A 30 5.34 -0.34 2.56
CA LEU A 30 5.35 -1.04 1.27
C LEU A 30 4.04 -1.81 1.06
N LEU A 31 3.29 -2.13 2.13
CA LEU A 31 1.94 -2.69 2.04
C LEU A 31 0.91 -1.71 1.50
N THR A 32 1.18 -0.41 1.49
CA THR A 32 0.25 0.61 1.00
C THR A 32 -0.10 0.40 -0.47
N ILE A 33 0.86 -0.05 -1.28
CA ILE A 33 0.66 -0.29 -2.71
C ILE A 33 -0.22 -1.53 -2.97
N PRO A 34 0.09 -2.74 -2.45
CA PRO A 34 -0.77 -3.89 -2.63
C PRO A 34 -2.13 -3.73 -1.95
N ALA A 35 -2.21 -3.05 -0.80
CA ALA A 35 -3.49 -2.75 -0.15
C ALA A 35 -4.36 -1.84 -1.03
N TYR A 36 -3.77 -0.84 -1.70
CA TYR A 36 -4.49 0.04 -2.63
C TYR A 36 -5.07 -0.73 -3.82
N PHE A 37 -4.24 -1.50 -4.52
CA PHE A 37 -4.69 -2.25 -5.70
C PHE A 37 -5.64 -3.40 -5.31
N GLY A 38 -5.36 -4.13 -4.23
CA GLY A 38 -6.25 -5.18 -3.72
C GLY A 38 -7.59 -4.61 -3.25
N GLY A 39 -7.56 -3.41 -2.66
CA GLY A 39 -8.73 -2.66 -2.26
C GLY A 39 -9.68 -2.33 -3.41
N ILE A 40 -9.11 -1.79 -4.49
CA ILE A 40 -9.83 -1.50 -5.73
C ILE A 40 -10.37 -2.78 -6.35
N TRP A 41 -9.57 -3.86 -6.37
CA TRP A 41 -9.98 -5.14 -6.94
C TRP A 41 -11.22 -5.71 -6.24
N VAL A 42 -11.22 -5.78 -4.91
CA VAL A 42 -12.38 -6.26 -4.14
C VAL A 42 -13.59 -5.33 -4.30
N THR A 43 -13.38 -4.01 -4.37
CA THR A 43 -14.46 -3.04 -4.58
C THR A 43 -15.13 -3.22 -5.94
N ASN A 44 -14.33 -3.46 -6.98
CA ASN A 44 -14.82 -3.76 -8.31
C ASN A 44 -15.57 -5.09 -8.33
N TRP A 45 -15.02 -6.14 -7.70
CA TRP A 45 -15.68 -7.43 -7.58
C TRP A 45 -17.04 -7.32 -6.88
N LEU A 46 -17.14 -6.60 -5.76
CA LEU A 46 -18.41 -6.37 -5.07
C LEU A 46 -19.41 -5.61 -5.95
N THR A 47 -18.93 -4.63 -6.71
CA THR A 47 -19.75 -3.85 -7.64
C THR A 47 -20.29 -4.72 -8.77
N GLU A 48 -19.44 -5.55 -9.39
CA GLU A 48 -19.82 -6.44 -10.48
C GLU A 48 -20.82 -7.51 -10.06
N ASN A 49 -20.75 -7.97 -8.81
CA ASN A 49 -21.71 -8.91 -8.24
C ASN A 49 -22.99 -8.23 -7.72
N GLY A 50 -23.16 -6.91 -7.92
CA GLY A 50 -24.38 -6.19 -7.56
C GLY A 50 -24.54 -5.91 -6.06
N PHE A 51 -23.47 -5.98 -5.26
CA PHE A 51 -23.53 -5.70 -3.83
C PHE A 51 -23.56 -4.20 -3.49
N GLN A 52 -23.60 -3.31 -4.49
CA GLN A 52 -23.67 -1.86 -4.25
C GLN A 52 -24.89 -1.50 -3.39
N GLY A 53 -24.68 -0.72 -2.33
CA GLY A 53 -25.74 -0.31 -1.39
C GLY A 53 -26.10 -1.35 -0.32
N THR A 54 -25.45 -2.52 -0.32
CA THR A 54 -25.63 -3.51 0.74
C THR A 54 -24.74 -3.22 1.96
N PHE A 55 -25.12 -3.77 3.11
CA PHE A 55 -24.30 -3.71 4.33
C PHE A 55 -22.88 -4.25 4.08
N ILE A 56 -22.73 -5.32 3.29
CA ILE A 56 -21.43 -5.93 2.96
C ILE A 56 -20.52 -4.90 2.27
N TYR A 57 -21.04 -4.18 1.28
CA TYR A 57 -20.28 -3.16 0.55
C TYR A 57 -19.88 -1.98 1.45
N THR A 58 -20.81 -1.50 2.28
CA THR A 58 -20.53 -0.42 3.22
C THR A 58 -19.50 -0.82 4.27
N SER A 59 -19.62 -2.02 4.86
CA SER A 59 -18.65 -2.55 5.81
C SER A 59 -17.26 -2.70 5.18
N TRP A 60 -17.20 -3.21 3.96
CA TRP A 60 -15.95 -3.31 3.20
C TRP A 60 -15.29 -1.94 3.00
N LEU A 61 -16.03 -0.92 2.55
CA LEU A 61 -15.51 0.43 2.35
C LEU A 61 -14.97 1.04 3.65
N VAL A 62 -15.68 0.88 4.77
CA VAL A 62 -15.25 1.39 6.07
C VAL A 62 -13.93 0.74 6.48
N ILE A 63 -13.83 -0.59 6.40
CA ILE A 63 -12.61 -1.33 6.74
C ILE A 63 -11.46 -0.90 5.83
N TYR A 64 -11.72 -0.80 4.52
CA TYR A 64 -10.73 -0.41 3.54
C TYR A 64 -10.17 0.99 3.80
N ILE A 65 -11.03 1.97 4.11
CA ILE A 65 -10.61 3.34 4.44
C ILE A 65 -9.76 3.35 5.72
N VAL A 66 -10.17 2.63 6.77
CA VAL A 66 -9.41 2.55 8.04
C VAL A 66 -8.01 1.98 7.80
N ILE A 67 -7.89 0.92 7.00
CA ILE A 67 -6.61 0.32 6.62
C ILE A 67 -5.75 1.33 5.84
N MET A 68 -6.33 2.02 4.85
CA MET A 68 -5.61 2.99 4.03
C MET A 68 -5.11 4.19 4.85
N ILE A 69 -5.89 4.68 5.81
CA ILE A 69 -5.46 5.76 6.72
C ILE A 69 -4.27 5.30 7.55
N TYR A 70 -4.34 4.10 8.14
CA TYR A 70 -3.23 3.54 8.93
C TYR A 70 -1.94 3.42 8.10
N LEU A 71 -2.05 2.86 6.90
CA LEU A 71 -0.92 2.65 5.99
C LEU A 71 -0.34 3.98 5.50
N PHE A 72 -1.17 5.00 5.27
CA PHE A 72 -0.71 6.34 4.93
C PHE A 72 0.17 6.95 6.02
N PHE A 73 -0.25 6.87 7.29
CA PHE A 73 0.58 7.33 8.41
C PHE A 73 1.87 6.51 8.55
N ALA A 74 1.81 5.20 8.35
CA ALA A 74 3.00 4.34 8.34
C ALA A 74 4.00 4.76 7.25
N SER A 75 3.51 5.06 6.03
CA SER A 75 4.30 5.60 4.92
C SER A 75 4.99 6.92 5.25
N ILE A 76 4.27 7.88 5.84
CA ILE A 76 4.87 9.16 6.24
C ILE A 76 5.97 8.94 7.29
N ARG A 77 5.70 8.11 8.30
CA ARG A 77 6.66 7.83 9.38
C ARG A 77 7.96 7.23 8.84
N LEU A 78 7.85 6.33 7.87
CA LEU A 78 9.01 5.71 7.22
C LEU A 78 9.77 6.69 6.34
N GLY A 79 9.07 7.53 5.57
CA GLY A 79 9.69 8.61 4.78
C GLY A 79 10.54 9.55 5.65
N ILE A 80 10.01 9.99 6.79
CA ILE A 80 10.73 10.86 7.74
C ILE A 80 11.98 10.15 8.29
N ARG A 81 11.85 8.87 8.70
CA ARG A 81 12.98 8.08 9.20
C ARG A 81 14.07 7.93 8.15
N ASN A 82 13.70 7.68 6.90
CA ASN A 82 14.66 7.48 5.82
C ASN A 82 15.42 8.78 5.49
N ILE A 83 14.74 9.93 5.45
CA ILE A 83 15.38 11.25 5.28
C ILE A 83 16.38 11.52 6.41
N LYS A 84 16.00 11.23 7.66
CA LYS A 84 16.90 11.38 8.81
C LYS A 84 18.15 10.50 8.66
N ASN A 85 17.98 9.24 8.29
CA ASN A 85 19.07 8.30 8.07
C ASN A 85 20.02 8.75 6.95
N ILE A 86 19.47 9.26 5.84
CA ILE A 86 20.26 9.81 4.72
C ILE A 86 21.05 11.03 5.19
N LYS A 87 20.42 11.94 5.94
CA LYS A 87 21.07 13.13 6.48
C LYS A 87 22.23 12.77 7.42
N GLU A 88 22.05 11.77 8.28
CA GLU A 88 23.12 11.25 9.15
C GLU A 88 24.25 10.59 8.35
N LYS A 89 23.92 9.82 7.31
CA LYS A 89 24.92 9.18 6.43
C LYS A 89 25.77 10.22 5.70
N ILE A 90 25.16 11.32 5.23
CA ILE A 90 25.88 12.45 4.62
C ILE A 90 26.77 13.15 5.64
N ARG A 91 26.28 13.39 6.87
CA ARG A 91 27.06 14.03 7.93
C ARG A 91 28.31 13.22 8.29
N LYS A 92 28.16 11.90 8.46
CA LYS A 92 29.29 10.99 8.76
C LYS A 92 30.32 10.99 7.63
N ARG A 93 29.90 10.96 6.36
CA ARG A 93 30.83 11.02 5.22
C ARG A 93 31.61 12.34 5.15
N ARG A 94 30.99 13.48 5.50
CA ARG A 94 31.69 14.76 5.56
C ARG A 94 32.73 14.82 6.69
N ALA A 95 32.45 14.19 7.83
CA ALA A 95 33.37 14.16 8.97
C ALA A 95 34.63 13.30 8.71
N ILE A 96 34.54 12.28 7.85
CA ILE A 96 35.67 11.41 7.49
C ILE A 96 36.57 12.05 6.41
N LYS A 97 36.02 12.98 5.61
CA LYS A 97 36.77 13.70 4.55
C LYS A 97 37.53 14.93 5.05
N LYS A 98 37.40 15.28 6.33
CA LYS A 98 38.04 16.43 6.97
C LYS A 98 39.12 15.92 7.91
#